data_AF-A0A533Z3R2-F1
#
_entry.id   AF-A0A533Z3R2-F1
#
_cell.length_a   1.000
_cell.length_b   1.000
_cell.length_c   1.000
_cell.angle_alpha   90.00
_cell.angle_beta   90.00
_cell.angle_gamma   90.00
#
_symmetry.space_group_name_H-M   'P 1'
#
loop_
_entity.id
_entity.type
_entity.pdbx_description
1 polymer ?
#
loop_
_entity_poly.entity_id
_entity_poly.type
_entity_poly.pdbx_seq_one_letter_code
_entity_poly.pdbx_strand_id
1 'polypeptide(L)'
;MKALDLISILLRLLDEESGAQNPAGLSLSVRHRLEDILHRHTAYYFGPADRLGPWVAPEIPVTDPALRSTVMTSVLTTIWDPDPRVRRSKLASTMTELIKGNKRILIVSADNQSLDQALLAAAKNLRGAGLQYRSFLCRYEPPVSAGEGGINLRDLSFDAQMSSFLGKSQSDKAGLRRKLERYLELSPILHYKAEKQKDLDEVRNLEWRLLSALGDTQAKIKSLQDTLAVYDRLPLWHRVGMQVVGSNVPNIKENCVLYEAQKQEYLGELEIVQGRINELKPEAFVEPDMRPEYEDLKDEIQRLGGVERVRDVLATEEHTTRRPFLQAKRVIAVTAAKVASDEIFMPLRFDALLVDEAARVPLPLLLICACMVRERIVLCGDAQELPVPRPTSSGTPFGWPVALSPAAAPAKTSA
;
A
#
# COMPACT_ATOMS: atom_id res chain seq x y z
N MET A 1 44.43 4.13 -3.93
CA MET A 1 43.87 3.79 -5.25
C MET A 1 42.41 4.19 -5.29
N LYS A 2 41.91 4.65 -6.44
CA LYS A 2 40.48 4.88 -6.62
C LYS A 2 39.81 3.57 -7.06
N ALA A 3 38.52 3.42 -6.78
CA ALA A 3 37.72 2.25 -7.14
C ALA A 3 37.72 2.00 -8.65
N LEU A 4 37.81 3.05 -9.48
CA LEU A 4 37.94 2.93 -10.95
C LEU A 4 39.21 2.19 -11.37
N ASP A 5 40.34 2.46 -10.70
CA ASP A 5 41.61 1.78 -10.97
C ASP A 5 41.52 0.30 -10.58
N LEU A 6 40.83 0.01 -9.46
CA LEU A 6 40.58 -1.35 -8.98
C LEU A 6 39.66 -2.13 -9.92
N ILE A 7 38.62 -1.49 -10.47
CA ILE A 7 37.72 -2.12 -11.46
C ILE A 7 38.51 -2.54 -12.71
N SER A 8 39.43 -1.70 -13.17
CA SER A 8 40.24 -1.98 -14.36
C SER A 8 41.21 -3.14 -14.13
N ILE A 9 41.79 -3.25 -12.94
CA ILE A 9 42.64 -4.38 -12.53
C ILE A 9 41.80 -5.66 -12.40
N LEU A 10 40.62 -5.56 -11.81
CA LEU A 10 39.70 -6.68 -11.65
C LEU A 10 39.20 -7.25 -12.96
N LEU A 11 38.93 -6.40 -13.96
CA LEU A 11 38.57 -6.84 -15.31
C LEU A 11 39.70 -7.67 -15.94
N ARG A 12 40.96 -7.25 -15.77
CA ARG A 12 42.11 -8.04 -16.26
C ARG A 12 42.28 -9.36 -15.52
N LEU A 13 42.05 -9.39 -14.21
CA LEU A 13 42.12 -10.62 -13.42
C LEU A 13 41.00 -11.60 -13.79
N LEU A 14 39.79 -11.10 -14.08
CA LEU A 14 38.69 -11.90 -14.59
C LEU A 14 39.00 -12.48 -15.99
N ASP A 15 39.73 -11.74 -16.83
CA ASP A 15 40.20 -12.22 -18.14
C ASP A 15 41.21 -13.37 -18.00
N GLU A 16 42.11 -13.29 -17.01
CA GLU A 16 43.08 -14.35 -16.69
C GLU A 16 42.39 -15.62 -16.12
N GLU A 17 41.36 -15.47 -15.29
CA GLU A 17 40.61 -16.60 -14.69
C GLU A 17 39.63 -17.29 -15.66
N SER A 18 39.30 -16.65 -16.79
CA SER A 18 38.38 -17.19 -17.82
C SER A 18 38.90 -18.45 -18.52
N GLY A 19 40.19 -18.78 -18.37
CA GLY A 19 40.80 -20.00 -18.89
C GLY A 19 40.57 -21.27 -18.06
N ALA A 20 40.10 -21.14 -16.81
CA ALA A 20 39.86 -22.27 -15.91
C ALA A 20 38.35 -22.40 -15.61
N GLN A 21 37.76 -23.50 -16.10
CA GLN A 21 36.39 -23.97 -15.87
C GLN A 21 35.60 -23.24 -14.77
N ASN A 22 34.75 -22.29 -15.16
CA ASN A 22 33.80 -21.64 -14.26
C ASN A 22 32.35 -21.89 -14.73
N PRO A 23 31.39 -22.08 -13.80
CA PRO A 23 30.00 -22.39 -14.13
C PRO A 23 29.36 -21.22 -14.90
N ALA A 24 28.69 -21.57 -15.99
CA ALA A 24 27.99 -20.73 -16.96
C ALA A 24 27.50 -19.35 -16.46
N GLY A 25 27.94 -18.28 -17.13
CA GLY A 25 27.27 -16.96 -17.16
C GLY A 25 27.58 -15.96 -16.03
N LEU A 26 28.02 -16.40 -14.84
CA LEU A 26 28.26 -15.48 -13.71
C LEU A 26 29.46 -14.55 -13.96
N SER A 27 30.60 -15.08 -14.44
CA SER A 27 31.79 -14.29 -14.75
C SER A 27 31.52 -13.22 -15.82
N LEU A 28 30.74 -13.58 -16.85
CA LEU A 28 30.28 -12.66 -17.89
C LEU A 28 29.34 -11.58 -17.32
N SER A 29 28.42 -11.94 -16.44
CA SER A 29 27.51 -10.98 -15.81
C SER A 29 28.26 -10.00 -14.90
N VAL A 30 29.23 -10.49 -14.13
CA VAL A 30 30.10 -9.67 -13.28
C VAL A 30 30.94 -8.72 -14.13
N ARG A 31 31.52 -9.22 -15.23
CA ARG A 31 32.26 -8.41 -16.21
C ARG A 31 31.37 -7.31 -16.77
N HIS A 32 30.22 -7.65 -17.32
CA HIS A 32 29.27 -6.68 -17.87
C HIS A 32 28.89 -5.63 -16.82
N ARG A 33 28.69 -6.05 -15.57
CA ARG A 33 28.35 -5.13 -14.48
C ARG A 33 29.50 -4.19 -14.13
N LEU A 34 30.74 -4.67 -14.12
CA LEU A 34 31.94 -3.84 -13.90
C LEU A 34 32.17 -2.87 -15.07
N GLU A 35 31.97 -3.33 -16.30
CA GLU A 35 32.02 -2.50 -17.50
C GLU A 35 30.93 -1.42 -17.45
N ASP A 36 29.69 -1.77 -17.08
CA ASP A 36 28.61 -0.79 -16.90
C ASP A 36 28.94 0.27 -15.85
N ILE A 37 29.55 -0.12 -14.72
CA ILE A 37 29.99 0.81 -13.69
C ILE A 37 31.06 1.77 -14.23
N LEU A 38 32.00 1.26 -15.03
CA LEU A 38 33.06 2.06 -15.65
C LEU A 38 32.49 3.07 -16.67
N HIS A 39 31.57 2.63 -17.53
CA HIS A 39 30.97 3.49 -18.56
C HIS A 39 29.96 4.49 -17.96
N ARG A 40 29.21 4.11 -16.91
CA ARG A 40 28.17 4.94 -16.27
C ARG A 40 28.60 5.45 -14.90
N HIS A 41 29.76 6.09 -14.83
CA HIS A 41 30.34 6.56 -13.57
C HIS A 41 29.43 7.55 -12.78
N THR A 42 28.59 8.35 -13.44
CA THR A 42 27.65 9.26 -12.75
C THR A 42 26.50 8.55 -12.06
N ALA A 43 26.23 7.29 -12.43
CA ALA A 43 25.16 6.51 -11.83
C ALA A 43 25.57 5.89 -10.48
N TYR A 44 26.86 5.69 -10.20
CA TYR A 44 27.35 4.93 -9.05
C TYR A 44 28.08 5.81 -8.03
N TYR A 45 28.20 5.31 -6.79
CA TYR A 45 28.91 6.00 -5.71
C TYR A 45 30.30 5.40 -5.51
N PHE A 46 31.32 6.13 -5.93
CA PHE A 46 32.71 5.68 -5.76
C PHE A 46 33.34 6.10 -4.43
N GLY A 47 32.80 7.13 -3.76
CA GLY A 47 33.38 7.65 -2.50
C GLY A 47 33.53 6.59 -1.39
N PRO A 48 32.47 5.85 -1.02
CA PRO A 48 32.57 4.74 -0.08
C PRO A 48 33.36 3.55 -0.64
N ALA A 49 33.22 3.24 -1.93
CA ALA A 49 33.94 2.13 -2.58
C ALA A 49 35.47 2.35 -2.59
N ASP A 50 35.95 3.59 -2.74
CA ASP A 50 37.36 3.95 -2.67
C ASP A 50 37.99 3.58 -1.33
N ARG A 51 37.19 3.56 -0.25
CA ARG A 51 37.64 3.19 1.11
C ARG A 51 37.90 1.70 1.26
N LEU A 52 37.45 0.87 0.32
CA LEU A 52 37.83 -0.55 0.25
C LEU A 52 39.21 -0.75 -0.39
N GLY A 53 39.77 0.25 -1.08
CA GLY A 53 41.08 0.12 -1.75
C GLY A 53 42.24 -0.33 -0.85
N PRO A 54 42.40 0.18 0.38
CA PRO A 54 43.40 -0.30 1.32
C PRO A 54 43.24 -1.78 1.73
N TRP A 55 42.04 -2.34 1.56
CA TRP A 55 41.72 -3.74 1.86
C TRP A 55 41.94 -4.67 0.67
N VAL A 56 42.09 -4.12 -0.53
CA VAL A 56 42.21 -4.84 -1.79
C VAL A 56 43.66 -4.95 -2.26
N ALA A 57 44.46 -3.90 -2.02
CA ALA A 57 45.86 -3.79 -2.45
C ALA A 57 46.73 -3.21 -1.31
N PRO A 58 47.16 -4.03 -0.33
CA PRO A 58 47.77 -3.56 0.91
C PRO A 58 49.19 -2.97 0.77
N GLU A 59 49.88 -3.13 -0.37
CA GLU A 59 51.31 -2.75 -0.52
C GLU A 59 51.63 -1.51 -1.35
N ILE A 60 50.62 -0.75 -1.80
CA ILE A 60 50.94 0.59 -2.30
C ILE A 60 51.29 1.45 -1.08
N PRO A 61 52.46 2.13 -1.04
CA PRO A 61 52.82 2.99 0.06
C PRO A 61 51.77 4.09 0.16
N VAL A 62 50.85 3.92 1.11
CA VAL A 62 49.95 4.98 1.53
C VAL A 62 50.87 6.03 2.12
N THR A 63 50.96 7.18 1.45
CA THR A 63 51.88 8.28 1.81
C THR A 63 51.64 8.81 3.23
N ASP A 64 50.59 8.33 3.90
CA ASP A 64 50.17 8.76 5.22
C ASP A 64 49.91 7.54 6.16
N PRO A 65 50.82 7.23 7.11
CA PRO A 65 50.67 6.12 8.05
C PRO A 65 49.47 6.26 9.01
N ALA A 66 48.87 7.45 9.11
CA ALA A 66 47.63 7.67 9.86
C ALA A 66 46.42 6.95 9.25
N LEU A 67 46.43 6.63 7.95
CA LEU A 67 45.30 5.97 7.28
C LEU A 67 45.15 4.49 7.65
N ARG A 68 46.20 3.81 8.15
CA ARG A 68 46.16 2.37 8.51
C ARG A 68 45.55 2.11 9.90
N SER A 69 45.77 3.01 10.87
CA SER A 69 45.17 2.95 12.21
C SER A 69 43.79 3.63 12.28
N THR A 70 43.43 4.41 11.26
CA THR A 70 42.19 5.21 11.18
C THR A 70 41.25 4.70 10.08
N VAL A 71 41.22 3.38 9.83
CA VAL A 71 40.32 2.77 8.83
C VAL A 71 38.87 2.67 9.32
N MET A 72 38.64 2.82 10.62
CA MET A 72 37.31 3.08 11.19
C MET A 72 36.90 4.53 10.93
N THR A 73 36.67 4.86 9.67
CA THR A 73 36.01 6.11 9.29
C THR A 73 34.51 5.97 9.52
N SER A 74 33.77 7.08 9.68
CA SER A 74 32.29 7.06 9.73
C SER A 74 31.65 6.31 8.54
N VAL A 75 32.40 6.16 7.45
CA VAL A 75 32.01 5.51 6.19
C VAL A 75 32.32 4.00 6.17
N LEU A 76 33.40 3.52 6.81
CA LEU A 76 33.76 2.09 6.82
C LEU A 76 33.89 1.58 8.25
N THR A 77 33.01 0.64 8.64
CA THR A 77 33.05 -0.04 9.93
C THR A 77 33.40 -1.50 9.73
N THR A 78 34.25 -2.08 10.57
CA THR A 78 34.57 -3.50 10.53
C THR A 78 34.22 -4.18 11.85
N ILE A 79 33.66 -5.39 11.76
CA ILE A 79 33.26 -6.23 12.89
C ILE A 79 33.97 -7.58 12.70
N TRP A 80 35.15 -7.69 13.30
CA TRP A 80 35.93 -8.92 13.34
C TRP A 80 35.76 -9.57 14.70
N ASP A 81 35.24 -10.79 14.72
CA ASP A 81 35.00 -11.55 15.95
C ASP A 81 34.94 -13.04 15.56
N PRO A 82 35.58 -13.98 16.26
CA PRO A 82 35.54 -15.39 15.89
C PRO A 82 34.14 -16.02 16.06
N ASP A 83 33.30 -15.51 16.97
CA ASP A 83 31.96 -16.07 17.19
C ASP A 83 30.93 -15.52 16.18
N PRO A 84 30.36 -16.37 15.29
CA PRO A 84 29.33 -15.95 14.33
C PRO A 84 28.07 -15.35 14.98
N ARG A 85 27.74 -15.75 16.21
CA ARG A 85 26.55 -15.22 16.91
C ARG A 85 26.78 -13.79 17.37
N VAL A 86 27.94 -13.52 17.95
CA VAL A 86 28.32 -12.17 18.40
C VAL A 86 28.45 -11.22 17.22
N ARG A 87 29.11 -11.67 16.14
CA ARG A 87 29.19 -10.97 14.84
C ARG A 87 27.82 -10.51 14.35
N ARG A 88 26.90 -11.45 14.17
CA ARG A 88 25.55 -11.16 13.64
C ARG A 88 24.70 -10.34 14.59
N SER A 89 24.89 -10.48 15.91
CA SER A 89 24.23 -9.61 16.90
C SER A 89 24.69 -8.15 16.76
N LYS A 90 26.01 -7.92 16.64
CA LYS A 90 26.58 -6.58 16.39
C LYS A 90 26.08 -6.02 15.05
N LEU A 91 26.06 -6.84 14.00
CA LEU A 91 25.52 -6.46 12.68
C LEU A 91 24.04 -6.07 12.76
N ALA A 92 23.22 -6.87 13.45
CA ALA A 92 21.80 -6.61 13.65
C ALA A 92 21.53 -5.34 14.47
N SER A 93 22.38 -5.02 15.45
CA SER A 93 22.30 -3.78 16.22
C SER A 93 22.56 -2.55 15.35
N THR A 94 23.60 -2.61 14.52
CA THR A 94 23.94 -1.57 13.55
C THR A 94 22.83 -1.37 12.52
N MET A 95 22.25 -2.47 12.02
CA MET A 95 21.10 -2.40 11.12
C MET A 95 19.90 -1.70 11.76
N THR A 96 19.63 -1.98 13.05
CA THR A 96 18.50 -1.36 13.77
C THR A 96 18.69 0.13 13.96
N GLU A 97 19.92 0.58 14.23
CA GLU A 97 20.28 2.00 14.27
C GLU A 97 20.04 2.68 12.91
N LEU A 98 20.49 2.06 11.82
CA LEU A 98 20.32 2.58 10.46
C LEU A 98 18.83 2.63 10.05
N ILE A 99 18.03 1.64 10.42
CA ILE A 99 16.58 1.64 10.18
C ILE A 99 15.91 2.78 10.95
N LYS A 100 16.30 3.03 12.20
CA LYS A 100 15.80 4.17 12.99
C LYS A 100 16.19 5.52 12.35
N GLY A 101 17.36 5.59 11.72
CA GLY A 101 17.79 6.72 10.90
C GLY A 101 17.11 6.83 9.53
N ASN A 102 16.07 6.02 9.25
CA ASN A 102 15.34 5.94 7.99
C ASN A 102 16.21 5.61 6.76
N LYS A 103 17.33 4.92 6.97
CA LYS A 103 18.29 4.56 5.92
C LYS A 103 17.87 3.29 5.18
N ARG A 104 18.13 3.23 3.88
CA ARG A 104 17.97 2.03 3.04
C ARG A 104 19.23 1.19 3.09
N ILE A 105 19.07 -0.10 3.35
CA ILE A 105 20.17 -1.00 3.67
C ILE A 105 20.18 -2.18 2.70
N LEU A 106 21.35 -2.48 2.17
CA LEU A 106 21.62 -3.71 1.42
C LEU A 106 22.40 -4.68 2.33
N ILE A 107 21.84 -5.87 2.57
CA ILE A 107 22.53 -6.94 3.30
C ILE A 107 23.01 -7.96 2.28
N VAL A 108 24.31 -8.26 2.33
CA VAL A 108 24.97 -9.17 1.41
C VAL A 108 25.70 -10.26 2.18
N SER A 109 25.67 -11.48 1.65
CA SER A 109 26.55 -12.55 2.07
C SER A 109 27.02 -13.38 0.88
N ALA A 110 28.00 -14.25 1.11
CA ALA A 110 28.54 -15.16 0.11
C ALA A 110 27.55 -16.26 -0.28
N ASP A 111 26.76 -16.75 0.69
CA ASP A 111 25.83 -17.86 0.50
C ASP A 111 24.46 -17.62 1.15
N ASN A 112 23.48 -18.41 0.71
CA ASN A 112 22.10 -18.28 1.17
C ASN A 112 21.92 -18.64 2.66
N GLN A 113 22.71 -19.57 3.21
CA GLN A 113 22.57 -20.02 4.59
C GLN A 113 23.05 -18.95 5.58
N SER A 114 24.21 -18.36 5.34
CA SER A 114 24.76 -17.25 6.12
C SER A 114 23.82 -16.04 6.07
N LEU A 115 23.28 -15.74 4.89
CA LEU A 115 22.32 -14.66 4.71
C LEU A 115 21.01 -14.88 5.48
N ASP A 116 20.47 -16.10 5.47
CA ASP A 116 19.27 -16.46 6.23
C ASP A 116 19.52 -16.34 7.75
N GLN A 117 20.70 -16.73 8.23
CA GLN A 117 21.10 -16.60 9.63
C GLN A 117 21.29 -15.13 10.05
N ALA A 118 21.90 -14.32 9.20
CA ALA A 118 22.02 -12.87 9.42
C ALA A 118 20.65 -12.19 9.44
N LEU A 119 19.76 -12.54 8.51
CA LEU A 119 18.40 -12.02 8.44
C LEU A 119 17.58 -12.43 9.68
N LEU A 120 17.77 -13.65 10.18
CA LEU A 120 17.11 -14.13 11.39
C LEU A 120 17.57 -13.33 12.63
N ALA A 121 18.87 -13.09 12.77
CA ALA A 121 19.41 -12.26 13.85
C ALA A 121 18.86 -10.82 13.78
N ALA A 122 18.83 -10.25 12.58
CA ALA A 122 18.20 -8.96 12.29
C ALA A 122 16.71 -8.91 12.70
N ALA A 123 15.92 -9.92 12.33
CA ALA A 123 14.51 -10.00 12.66
C ALA A 123 14.26 -10.16 14.18
N LYS A 124 15.08 -10.97 14.87
CA LYS A 124 15.03 -11.10 16.35
C LYS A 124 15.31 -9.78 17.04
N ASN A 125 16.34 -9.06 16.58
CA ASN A 125 16.71 -7.78 17.17
C ASN A 125 15.64 -6.69 16.94
N LEU A 126 15.08 -6.62 15.72
CA LEU A 126 13.98 -5.69 15.43
C LEU A 126 12.74 -5.97 16.27
N ARG A 127 12.40 -7.26 16.46
CA ARG A 127 11.31 -7.67 17.35
C ARG A 127 11.59 -7.24 18.80
N GLY A 128 12.81 -7.44 19.29
CA GLY A 128 13.23 -6.99 20.63
C GLY A 128 13.19 -5.46 20.80
N ALA A 129 13.42 -4.71 19.71
CA ALA A 129 13.31 -3.25 19.68
C ALA A 129 11.87 -2.72 19.48
N GLY A 130 10.85 -3.59 19.44
CA GLY A 130 9.44 -3.21 19.24
C GLY A 130 9.08 -2.82 17.80
N LEU A 131 9.93 -3.11 16.81
CA LEU A 131 9.71 -2.74 15.41
C LEU A 131 9.07 -3.90 14.62
N GLN A 132 8.16 -3.57 13.70
CA GLN A 132 7.52 -4.55 12.82
C GLN A 132 8.47 -5.03 11.73
N TYR A 133 9.31 -6.05 12.03
CA TYR A 133 10.33 -6.55 11.12
C TYR A 133 9.83 -6.92 9.70
N ARG A 134 8.56 -7.37 9.56
CA ARG A 134 7.96 -7.76 8.26
C ARG A 134 7.80 -6.59 7.28
N SER A 135 7.61 -5.36 7.77
CA SER A 135 7.47 -4.19 6.89
C SER A 135 8.82 -3.75 6.33
N PHE A 136 9.88 -3.86 7.13
CA PHE A 136 11.23 -3.40 6.80
C PHE A 136 12.06 -4.41 6.01
N LEU A 137 12.06 -5.67 6.42
CA LEU A 137 12.93 -6.72 5.89
C LEU A 137 12.32 -7.39 4.65
N CYS A 138 13.14 -7.58 3.62
CA CYS A 138 12.80 -8.35 2.43
C CYS A 138 14.00 -9.20 2.00
N ARG A 139 13.79 -10.51 1.83
CA ARG A 139 14.77 -11.44 1.27
C ARG A 139 14.48 -11.60 -0.22
N TYR A 140 15.44 -11.28 -1.08
CA TYR A 140 15.21 -11.34 -2.52
C TYR A 140 15.02 -12.76 -3.05
N GLU A 141 15.83 -13.71 -2.55
CA GLU A 141 15.80 -15.11 -2.95
C GLU A 141 14.97 -15.94 -1.96
N PRO A 142 14.46 -17.11 -2.36
CA PRO A 142 13.80 -18.02 -1.42
C PRO A 142 14.79 -18.45 -0.32
N PRO A 143 14.40 -18.40 0.97
CA PRO A 143 15.25 -18.85 2.05
C PRO A 143 15.41 -20.37 1.99
N VAL A 144 16.61 -20.84 2.31
CA VAL A 144 16.95 -22.26 2.43
C VAL A 144 16.51 -22.78 3.80
N SER A 145 16.60 -21.93 4.82
CA SER A 145 16.22 -22.27 6.19
C SER A 145 14.76 -21.92 6.49
N ALA A 146 14.03 -22.80 7.16
CA ALA A 146 12.60 -22.59 7.51
C ALA A 146 12.37 -21.50 8.59
N GLY A 147 13.43 -21.06 9.25
CA GLY A 147 13.40 -20.07 10.33
C GLY A 147 13.36 -20.70 11.73
N GLU A 148 13.77 -19.94 12.75
CA GLU A 148 13.81 -20.38 14.16
C GLU A 148 13.23 -19.29 15.09
N GLY A 149 12.74 -19.67 16.27
CA GLY A 149 12.27 -18.71 17.29
C GLY A 149 10.99 -17.96 16.92
N GLY A 150 10.04 -18.65 16.25
CA GLY A 150 8.74 -18.07 15.86
C GLY A 150 8.85 -16.99 14.77
N ILE A 151 9.94 -16.97 14.02
CA ILE A 151 10.11 -16.14 12.82
C ILE A 151 10.16 -17.08 11.64
N ASN A 152 9.14 -17.02 10.78
CA ASN A 152 9.15 -17.72 9.50
C ASN A 152 9.87 -16.86 8.46
N LEU A 153 10.99 -17.37 7.93
CA LEU A 153 11.77 -16.64 6.91
C LEU A 153 11.07 -16.62 5.55
N ARG A 154 10.19 -17.60 5.25
CA ARG A 154 9.46 -17.66 3.99
C ARG A 154 8.51 -16.46 3.84
N ASP A 155 7.92 -16.00 4.93
CA ASP A 155 7.09 -14.78 4.97
C ASP A 155 7.88 -13.51 4.62
N LEU A 156 9.22 -13.54 4.76
CA LEU A 156 10.10 -12.45 4.41
C LEU A 156 10.61 -12.51 2.97
N SER A 157 10.34 -13.60 2.25
CA SER A 157 10.72 -13.73 0.84
C SER A 157 9.99 -12.71 -0.03
N PHE A 158 10.69 -12.21 -1.04
CA PHE A 158 10.17 -11.22 -1.96
C PHE A 158 8.88 -11.71 -2.63
N ASP A 159 8.86 -12.95 -3.11
CA ASP A 159 7.69 -13.49 -3.81
C ASP A 159 6.50 -13.68 -2.85
N ALA A 160 6.71 -14.08 -1.59
CA ALA A 160 5.63 -14.18 -0.60
C ALA A 160 5.09 -12.80 -0.18
N GLN A 161 5.96 -11.82 0.02
CA GLN A 161 5.51 -10.46 0.35
C GLN A 161 4.81 -9.79 -0.84
N MET A 162 5.28 -10.04 -2.05
CA MET A 162 4.65 -9.56 -3.28
C MET A 162 3.28 -10.20 -3.47
N SER A 163 3.17 -11.53 -3.35
CA SER A 163 1.88 -12.22 -3.50
C SER A 163 0.88 -11.81 -2.43
N SER A 164 1.33 -11.58 -1.19
CA SER A 164 0.48 -11.03 -0.13
C SER A 164 0.03 -9.60 -0.43
N PHE A 165 0.91 -8.76 -0.98
CA PHE A 165 0.57 -7.39 -1.37
C PHE A 165 -0.44 -7.37 -2.52
N LEU A 166 -0.19 -8.13 -3.58
CA LEU A 166 -1.10 -8.25 -4.73
C LEU A 166 -2.42 -8.89 -4.32
N GLY A 167 -2.40 -9.91 -3.44
CA GLY A 167 -3.61 -10.54 -2.93
C GLY A 167 -4.49 -9.56 -2.14
N LYS A 168 -3.89 -8.71 -1.30
CA LYS A 168 -4.62 -7.63 -0.59
C LYS A 168 -5.22 -6.63 -1.57
N SER A 169 -4.41 -6.13 -2.50
CA SER A 169 -4.87 -5.13 -3.47
C SER A 169 -5.99 -5.67 -4.38
N GLN A 170 -5.88 -6.93 -4.83
CA GLN A 170 -6.94 -7.62 -5.56
C GLN A 170 -8.21 -7.79 -4.72
N SER A 171 -8.08 -8.14 -3.43
CA SER A 171 -9.24 -8.26 -2.53
C SER A 171 -9.92 -6.92 -2.28
N ASP A 172 -9.14 -5.84 -2.14
CA ASP A 172 -9.65 -4.49 -1.95
C ASP A 172 -10.36 -4.01 -3.22
N LYS A 173 -9.78 -4.26 -4.40
CA LYS A 173 -10.42 -4.01 -5.70
C LYS A 173 -11.70 -4.81 -5.89
N ALA A 174 -11.70 -6.10 -5.52
CA ALA A 174 -12.90 -6.92 -5.59
C ALA A 174 -14.00 -6.42 -4.64
N GLY A 175 -13.63 -5.99 -3.43
CA GLY A 175 -14.55 -5.36 -2.49
C GLY A 175 -15.12 -4.05 -3.04
N LEU A 176 -14.27 -3.19 -3.60
CA LEU A 176 -14.67 -1.93 -4.21
C LEU A 176 -15.57 -2.15 -5.44
N ARG A 177 -15.29 -3.17 -6.25
CA ARG A 177 -16.14 -3.56 -7.38
C ARG A 177 -17.54 -3.95 -6.93
N ARG A 178 -17.67 -4.80 -5.91
CA ARG A 178 -18.98 -5.21 -5.35
C ARG A 178 -19.76 -4.01 -4.81
N LYS A 179 -19.08 -3.10 -4.10
CA LYS A 179 -19.69 -1.87 -3.57
C LYS A 179 -20.18 -0.96 -4.70
N LEU A 180 -19.36 -0.78 -5.74
CA LEU A 180 -19.74 0.02 -6.90
C LEU A 180 -20.92 -0.59 -7.66
N GLU A 181 -20.90 -1.90 -7.89
CA GLU A 181 -21.98 -2.64 -8.54
C GLU A 181 -23.29 -2.47 -7.76
N ARG A 182 -23.25 -2.69 -6.45
CA ARG A 182 -24.40 -2.51 -5.56
C ARG A 182 -24.94 -1.07 -5.56
N TYR A 183 -24.05 -0.07 -5.54
CA TYR A 183 -24.45 1.33 -5.63
C TYR A 183 -25.17 1.64 -6.96
N LEU A 184 -24.64 1.12 -8.07
CA LEU A 184 -25.22 1.29 -9.40
C LEU A 184 -26.57 0.57 -9.55
N GLU A 185 -26.77 -0.56 -8.87
CA GLU A 185 -28.05 -1.27 -8.81
C GLU A 185 -29.10 -0.51 -8.00
N LEU A 186 -28.73 0.00 -6.81
CA LEU A 186 -29.66 0.66 -5.90
C LEU A 186 -30.10 2.05 -6.41
N SER A 187 -29.20 2.77 -7.08
CA SER A 187 -29.48 4.14 -7.55
C SER A 187 -30.76 4.27 -8.39
N PRO A 188 -30.99 3.49 -9.46
CA PRO A 188 -32.21 3.61 -10.26
C PRO A 188 -33.46 3.15 -9.49
N ILE A 189 -33.34 2.11 -8.67
CA ILE A 189 -34.46 1.57 -7.89
C ILE A 189 -34.96 2.62 -6.90
N LEU A 190 -34.05 3.25 -6.16
CA LEU A 190 -34.40 4.30 -5.20
C LEU A 190 -34.93 5.55 -5.87
N HIS A 191 -34.40 5.92 -7.04
CA HIS A 191 -34.91 7.06 -7.79
C HIS A 191 -36.36 6.85 -8.24
N TYR A 192 -36.64 5.68 -8.81
CA TYR A 192 -37.99 5.29 -9.22
C TYR A 192 -38.96 5.26 -8.03
N LYS A 193 -38.57 4.62 -6.92
CA LYS A 193 -39.43 4.56 -5.72
C LYS A 193 -39.64 5.93 -5.08
N ALA A 194 -38.65 6.83 -5.15
CA ALA A 194 -38.79 8.20 -4.66
C ALA A 194 -39.75 9.02 -5.52
N GLU A 195 -39.77 8.81 -6.84
CA GLU A 195 -40.76 9.41 -7.74
C GLU A 195 -42.17 8.91 -7.39
N LYS A 196 -42.35 7.60 -7.22
CA LYS A 196 -43.62 7.02 -6.78
C LYS A 196 -44.08 7.49 -5.40
N GLN A 197 -43.15 7.75 -4.50
CA GLN A 197 -43.48 8.34 -3.21
C GLN A 197 -44.02 9.77 -3.37
N LYS A 198 -43.45 10.58 -4.27
CA LYS A 198 -43.98 11.93 -4.57
C LYS A 198 -45.38 11.84 -5.16
N ASP A 199 -45.59 10.96 -6.14
CA ASP A 199 -46.91 10.72 -6.73
C ASP A 199 -47.93 10.34 -5.65
N LEU A 200 -47.55 9.45 -4.72
CA LEU A 200 -48.39 9.03 -3.61
C LEU A 200 -48.73 10.19 -2.67
N ASP A 201 -47.75 11.04 -2.35
CA ASP A 201 -47.94 12.20 -1.48
C ASP A 201 -48.85 13.26 -2.15
N GLU A 202 -48.74 13.45 -3.46
CA GLU A 202 -49.66 14.30 -4.24
C GLU A 202 -51.10 13.76 -4.20
N VAL A 203 -51.28 12.46 -4.43
CA VAL A 203 -52.60 11.82 -4.38
C VAL A 203 -53.20 11.87 -2.96
N ARG A 204 -52.39 11.69 -1.92
CA ARG A 204 -52.84 11.85 -0.52
C ARG A 204 -53.24 13.29 -0.20
N ASN A 205 -52.53 14.27 -0.76
CA ASN A 205 -52.92 15.67 -0.61
C ASN A 205 -54.28 15.95 -1.29
N LEU A 206 -54.56 15.30 -2.43
CA LEU A 206 -55.88 15.36 -3.07
C LEU A 206 -56.95 14.69 -2.21
N GLU A 207 -56.70 13.50 -1.66
CA GLU A 207 -57.61 12.82 -0.72
C GLU A 207 -57.97 13.74 0.45
N TRP A 208 -56.96 14.37 1.06
CA TRP A 208 -57.18 15.30 2.17
C TRP A 208 -58.01 16.53 1.77
N ARG A 209 -57.77 17.10 0.58
CA ARG A 209 -58.56 18.22 0.05
C ARG A 209 -60.02 17.81 -0.18
N LEU A 210 -60.26 16.64 -0.76
CA LEU A 210 -61.61 16.12 -0.99
C LEU A 210 -62.34 15.83 0.31
N LEU A 211 -61.68 15.21 1.29
CA LEU A 211 -62.25 14.97 2.62
C LEU A 211 -62.61 16.27 3.33
N SER A 212 -61.77 17.30 3.20
CA SER A 212 -62.03 18.63 3.78
C SER A 212 -63.24 19.29 3.11
N ALA A 213 -63.29 19.29 1.77
CA ALA A 213 -64.43 19.82 1.01
C ALA A 213 -65.74 19.07 1.31
N LEU A 214 -65.67 17.74 1.45
CA LEU A 214 -66.80 16.90 1.85
C LEU A 214 -67.32 17.29 3.24
N GLY A 215 -66.41 17.50 4.20
CA GLY A 215 -66.73 17.98 5.55
C GLY A 215 -67.43 19.34 5.53
N ASP A 216 -66.91 20.29 4.75
CA ASP A 216 -67.49 21.63 4.60
C ASP A 216 -68.89 21.58 3.96
N THR A 217 -69.06 20.81 2.88
CA THR A 217 -70.36 20.63 2.22
C THR A 217 -71.37 19.97 3.16
N GLN A 218 -70.94 18.97 3.95
CA GLN A 218 -71.80 18.31 4.92
C GLN A 218 -72.19 19.25 6.07
N ALA A 219 -71.29 20.13 6.52
CA ALA A 219 -71.60 21.17 7.49
C ALA A 219 -72.63 22.18 6.93
N LYS A 220 -72.50 22.58 5.66
CA LYS A 220 -73.47 23.45 4.97
C LYS A 220 -74.85 22.80 4.87
N ILE A 221 -74.92 21.55 4.42
CA ILE A 221 -76.18 20.78 4.35
C ILE A 221 -76.86 20.76 5.72
N LYS A 222 -76.11 20.40 6.77
CA LYS A 222 -76.64 20.35 8.14
C LYS A 222 -77.16 21.73 8.60
N SER A 223 -76.42 22.80 8.34
CA SER A 223 -76.85 24.17 8.70
C SER A 223 -78.14 24.59 8.00
N LEU A 224 -78.32 24.22 6.73
CA LEU A 224 -79.54 24.50 5.97
C LEU A 224 -80.73 23.67 6.47
N GLN A 225 -80.50 22.40 6.81
CA GLN A 225 -81.51 21.52 7.40
C GLN A 225 -81.97 22.02 8.77
N ASP A 226 -81.04 22.45 9.63
CA ASP A 226 -81.35 23.03 10.94
C ASP A 226 -82.16 24.33 10.78
N THR A 227 -81.79 25.17 9.80
CA THR A 227 -82.52 26.40 9.48
C THR A 227 -83.94 26.12 8.99
N LEU A 228 -84.14 25.10 8.15
CA LEU A 228 -85.46 24.65 7.70
C LEU A 228 -86.33 24.17 8.87
N ALA A 229 -85.76 23.43 9.83
CA ALA A 229 -86.49 22.89 10.97
C ALA A 229 -87.00 23.98 11.94
N VAL A 230 -86.26 25.10 12.05
CA VAL A 230 -86.60 26.21 12.93
C VAL A 230 -87.38 27.32 12.20
N TYR A 231 -87.43 27.30 10.86
CA TYR A 231 -88.00 28.36 10.02
C TYR A 231 -89.40 28.82 10.44
N ASP A 232 -90.30 27.87 10.73
CA ASP A 232 -91.69 28.18 11.12
C ASP A 232 -91.80 28.87 12.48
N ARG A 233 -90.80 28.68 13.35
CA ARG A 233 -90.70 29.27 14.69
C ARG A 233 -89.96 30.61 14.70
N LEU A 234 -89.39 31.04 13.58
CA LEU A 234 -88.66 32.31 13.49
C LEU A 234 -89.61 33.51 13.50
N PRO A 235 -89.21 34.64 14.10
CA PRO A 235 -89.99 35.88 14.04
C PRO A 235 -90.17 36.40 12.61
N LEU A 236 -91.29 37.08 12.34
CA LEU A 236 -91.70 37.51 10.98
C LEU A 236 -90.65 38.42 10.30
N TRP A 237 -90.06 39.36 11.04
CA TRP A 237 -89.02 40.26 10.53
C TRP A 237 -87.75 39.50 10.12
N HIS A 238 -87.42 38.42 10.84
CA HIS A 238 -86.28 37.57 10.51
C HIS A 238 -86.52 36.78 9.22
N ARG A 239 -87.75 36.32 8.98
CA ARG A 239 -88.15 35.67 7.73
C ARG A 239 -88.08 36.63 6.55
N VAL A 240 -88.62 37.85 6.68
CA VAL A 240 -88.55 38.88 5.63
C VAL A 240 -87.09 39.21 5.30
N GLY A 241 -86.23 39.34 6.31
CA GLY A 241 -84.79 39.52 6.11
C GLY A 241 -84.14 38.37 5.32
N MET A 242 -84.48 37.12 5.63
CA MET A 242 -84.01 35.95 4.87
C MET A 242 -84.52 35.94 3.43
N GLN A 243 -85.74 36.41 3.16
CA GLN A 243 -86.29 36.52 1.80
C GLN A 243 -85.54 37.57 0.94
N VAL A 244 -85.10 38.67 1.55
CA VAL A 244 -84.30 39.72 0.86
C VAL A 244 -82.91 39.21 0.47
N VAL A 245 -82.33 38.34 1.30
CA VAL A 245 -81.05 37.65 1.02
C VAL A 245 -81.24 36.47 0.06
N GLY A 246 -82.47 36.24 -0.43
CA GLY A 246 -82.81 35.15 -1.34
C GLY A 246 -82.98 33.79 -0.67
N SER A 247 -82.91 33.70 0.67
CA SER A 247 -83.03 32.47 1.45
C SER A 247 -84.49 32.08 1.70
N ASN A 248 -85.24 31.84 0.61
CA ASN A 248 -86.61 31.33 0.67
C ASN A 248 -86.60 29.81 0.95
N VAL A 249 -87.63 29.26 1.60
CA VAL A 249 -87.82 27.80 1.80
C VAL A 249 -87.56 26.98 0.53
N PRO A 250 -88.13 27.33 -0.65
CA PRO A 250 -87.81 26.62 -1.90
C PRO A 250 -86.33 26.72 -2.30
N ASN A 251 -85.70 27.89 -2.15
CA ASN A 251 -84.29 28.07 -2.49
C ASN A 251 -83.37 27.31 -1.51
N ILE A 252 -83.70 27.24 -0.22
CA ILE A 252 -82.94 26.45 0.76
C ILE A 252 -83.01 24.96 0.39
N LYS A 253 -84.20 24.46 -0.02
CA LYS A 253 -84.36 23.09 -0.51
C LYS A 253 -83.57 22.83 -1.79
N GLU A 254 -83.59 23.76 -2.74
CA GLU A 254 -82.80 23.67 -3.97
C GLU A 254 -81.29 23.65 -3.69
N ASN A 255 -80.80 24.52 -2.80
CA ASN A 255 -79.41 24.51 -2.35
C ASN A 255 -79.02 23.22 -1.62
N CYS A 256 -79.90 22.63 -0.80
CA CYS A 256 -79.65 21.31 -0.21
C CYS A 256 -79.44 20.24 -1.29
N VAL A 257 -80.27 20.21 -2.33
CA VAL A 257 -80.14 19.26 -3.44
C VAL A 257 -78.83 19.49 -4.20
N LEU A 258 -78.43 20.75 -4.42
CA LEU A 258 -77.15 21.08 -5.06
C LEU A 258 -75.95 20.60 -4.22
N TYR A 259 -75.95 20.87 -2.91
CA TYR A 259 -74.88 20.40 -2.02
C TYR A 259 -74.87 18.87 -1.87
N GLU A 260 -76.03 18.22 -1.91
CA GLU A 260 -76.12 16.75 -1.93
C GLU A 260 -75.57 16.16 -3.23
N ALA A 261 -75.79 16.80 -4.37
CA ALA A 261 -75.16 16.41 -5.63
C ALA A 261 -73.63 16.58 -5.58
N GLN A 262 -73.14 17.73 -5.10
CA GLN A 262 -71.69 17.97 -4.90
C GLN A 262 -71.07 16.95 -3.93
N LYS A 263 -71.80 16.56 -2.88
CA LYS A 263 -71.36 15.51 -1.96
C LYS A 263 -71.15 14.18 -2.68
N GLN A 264 -72.08 13.79 -3.56
CA GLN A 264 -71.95 12.54 -4.33
C GLN A 264 -70.78 12.61 -5.33
N GLU A 265 -70.53 13.76 -5.93
CA GLU A 265 -69.37 14.01 -6.80
C GLU A 265 -68.05 13.81 -6.03
N TYR A 266 -67.90 14.43 -4.86
CA TYR A 266 -66.71 14.26 -4.02
C TYR A 266 -66.52 12.81 -3.55
N LEU A 267 -67.60 12.07 -3.27
CA LEU A 267 -67.50 10.66 -2.90
C LEU A 267 -66.98 9.81 -4.08
N GLY A 268 -67.46 10.05 -5.30
CA GLY A 268 -66.97 9.37 -6.51
C GLY A 268 -65.50 9.67 -6.80
N GLU A 269 -65.08 10.93 -6.66
CA GLU A 269 -63.67 11.30 -6.80
C GLU A 269 -62.78 10.65 -5.73
N LEU A 270 -63.28 10.55 -4.49
CA LEU A 270 -62.55 9.94 -3.39
C LEU A 270 -62.33 8.43 -3.61
N GLU A 271 -63.31 7.71 -4.16
CA GLU A 271 -63.14 6.30 -4.53
C GLU A 271 -62.02 6.11 -5.57
N ILE A 272 -61.95 6.98 -6.58
CA ILE A 272 -60.89 6.96 -7.59
C ILE A 272 -59.52 7.22 -6.94
N VAL A 273 -59.44 8.24 -6.10
CA VAL A 273 -58.20 8.61 -5.37
C VAL A 273 -57.75 7.46 -4.46
N GLN A 274 -58.67 6.84 -3.73
CA GLN A 274 -58.38 5.72 -2.85
C GLN A 274 -57.91 4.49 -3.63
N GLY A 275 -58.51 4.21 -4.79
CA GLY A 275 -58.03 3.21 -5.74
C GLY A 275 -56.58 3.46 -6.15
N ARG A 276 -56.26 4.71 -6.52
CA ARG A 276 -54.91 5.10 -6.93
C ARG A 276 -53.89 5.01 -5.79
N ILE A 277 -54.27 5.35 -4.57
CA ILE A 277 -53.42 5.19 -3.38
C ILE A 277 -53.06 3.71 -3.18
N ASN A 278 -54.03 2.80 -3.35
CA ASN A 278 -53.80 1.37 -3.19
C ASN A 278 -52.85 0.79 -4.24
N GLU A 279 -52.85 1.34 -5.46
CA GLU A 279 -51.89 0.98 -6.53
C GLU A 279 -50.49 1.54 -6.25
N LEU A 280 -50.37 2.81 -5.85
CA LEU A 280 -49.09 3.48 -5.67
C LEU A 280 -48.36 3.05 -4.39
N LYS A 281 -49.10 2.67 -3.34
CA LYS A 281 -48.52 2.27 -2.05
C LYS A 281 -47.49 1.12 -2.14
N PRO A 282 -47.74 0.00 -2.84
CA PRO A 282 -46.72 -1.03 -3.02
C PRO A 282 -45.57 -0.59 -3.93
N GLU A 283 -45.81 0.24 -4.95
CA GLU A 283 -44.77 0.74 -5.86
C GLU A 283 -43.80 1.71 -5.16
N ALA A 284 -44.32 2.57 -4.29
CA ALA A 284 -43.54 3.54 -3.51
C ALA A 284 -42.81 2.92 -2.30
N PHE A 285 -43.11 1.66 -1.96
CA PHE A 285 -42.55 1.02 -0.78
C PHE A 285 -41.04 0.77 -0.93
N VAL A 286 -40.26 1.46 -0.09
CA VAL A 286 -38.81 1.25 0.04
C VAL A 286 -38.55 0.44 1.30
N GLU A 287 -37.79 -0.65 1.17
CA GLU A 287 -37.34 -1.41 2.35
C GLU A 287 -36.48 -0.51 3.24
N PRO A 288 -36.65 -0.57 4.58
CA PRO A 288 -35.99 0.34 5.50
C PRO A 288 -34.46 0.25 5.43
N ASP A 289 -33.91 -0.90 5.02
CA ASP A 289 -32.47 -1.15 4.96
C ASP A 289 -31.81 -0.61 3.66
N MET A 290 -32.58 -0.44 2.57
CA MET A 290 -32.03 -0.01 1.28
C MET A 290 -31.54 1.44 1.27
N ARG A 291 -32.22 2.33 2.02
CA ARG A 291 -31.84 3.75 2.12
C ARG A 291 -30.52 3.97 2.86
N PRO A 292 -30.32 3.44 4.09
CA PRO A 292 -29.04 3.60 4.78
C PRO A 292 -27.91 2.92 4.01
N GLU A 293 -28.13 1.73 3.43
CA GLU A 293 -27.12 1.06 2.59
C GLU A 293 -26.67 1.94 1.42
N TYR A 294 -27.62 2.56 0.71
CA TYR A 294 -27.29 3.45 -0.40
C TYR A 294 -26.53 4.71 0.04
N GLU A 295 -26.95 5.36 1.13
CA GLU A 295 -26.25 6.56 1.63
C GLU A 295 -24.84 6.21 2.12
N ASP A 296 -24.64 5.07 2.80
CA ASP A 296 -23.31 4.60 3.20
C ASP A 296 -22.40 4.37 1.97
N LEU A 297 -22.93 3.69 0.94
CA LEU A 297 -22.21 3.44 -0.31
C LEU A 297 -21.89 4.72 -1.08
N LYS A 298 -22.84 5.66 -1.11
CA LYS A 298 -22.69 6.97 -1.74
C LYS A 298 -21.61 7.78 -1.05
N ASP A 299 -21.61 7.82 0.28
CA ASP A 299 -20.59 8.51 1.08
C ASP A 299 -19.21 7.89 0.92
N GLU A 300 -19.11 6.56 0.83
CA GLU A 300 -17.84 5.88 0.54
C GLU A 300 -17.32 6.20 -0.86
N ILE A 301 -18.18 6.16 -1.88
CA ILE A 301 -17.80 6.49 -3.26
C ILE A 301 -17.39 7.96 -3.38
N GLN A 302 -18.11 8.87 -2.73
CA GLN A 302 -17.74 10.28 -2.68
C GLN A 302 -16.39 10.52 -2.00
N ARG A 303 -16.11 9.82 -0.88
CA ARG A 303 -14.79 9.86 -0.21
C ARG A 303 -13.65 9.39 -1.12
N LEU A 304 -13.92 8.46 -2.04
CA LEU A 304 -12.94 7.97 -3.02
C LEU A 304 -12.80 8.86 -4.27
N GLY A 305 -13.53 9.97 -4.34
CA GLY A 305 -13.49 10.94 -5.45
C GLY A 305 -14.47 10.65 -6.58
N GLY A 306 -15.54 9.90 -6.29
CA GLY A 306 -16.63 9.65 -7.22
C GLY A 306 -16.49 8.39 -8.07
N VAL A 307 -17.54 8.09 -8.84
CA VAL A 307 -17.66 6.87 -9.63
C VAL A 307 -16.56 6.76 -10.69
N GLU A 308 -16.17 7.86 -11.34
CA GLU A 308 -15.15 7.87 -12.39
C GLU A 308 -13.78 7.46 -11.83
N ARG A 309 -13.35 8.08 -10.73
CA ARG A 309 -12.08 7.76 -10.10
C ARG A 309 -12.02 6.32 -9.57
N VAL A 310 -13.15 5.81 -9.05
CA VAL A 310 -13.26 4.41 -8.65
C VAL A 310 -13.11 3.47 -9.85
N ARG A 311 -13.73 3.79 -11.00
CA ARG A 311 -13.57 3.01 -12.23
C ARG A 311 -12.13 3.04 -12.73
N ASP A 312 -11.45 4.18 -12.67
CA ASP A 312 -10.04 4.30 -13.06
C ASP A 312 -9.12 3.44 -12.18
N VAL A 313 -9.35 3.43 -10.87
CA VAL A 313 -8.59 2.57 -9.93
C VAL A 313 -8.84 1.10 -10.22
N LEU A 314 -10.07 0.71 -10.55
CA LEU A 314 -10.42 -0.66 -10.94
C LEU A 314 -9.83 -1.05 -12.30
N ALA A 315 -9.72 -0.11 -13.23
CA ALA A 315 -9.14 -0.31 -14.56
C ALA A 315 -7.60 -0.33 -14.55
N THR A 316 -6.96 0.27 -13.54
CA THR A 316 -5.50 0.24 -13.39
C THR A 316 -5.04 -1.18 -13.11
N GLU A 317 -4.51 -1.85 -14.12
CA GLU A 317 -3.95 -3.19 -13.98
C GLU A 317 -2.68 -3.16 -13.12
N GLU A 318 -2.60 -4.02 -12.11
CA GLU A 318 -1.44 -4.17 -11.22
C GLU A 318 -0.32 -5.02 -11.84
N HIS A 319 -0.22 -5.02 -13.16
CA HIS A 319 0.79 -5.79 -13.84
C HIS A 319 2.17 -5.22 -13.50
N THR A 320 2.91 -6.02 -12.73
CA THR A 320 4.35 -6.13 -12.91
C THR A 320 5.16 -4.91 -12.47
N THR A 321 5.22 -4.66 -11.17
CA THR A 321 6.21 -3.71 -10.65
C THR A 321 7.00 -4.29 -9.47
N ARG A 322 7.74 -5.38 -9.74
CA ARG A 322 8.78 -5.91 -8.85
C ARG A 322 9.75 -4.81 -8.37
N ARG A 323 10.08 -3.88 -9.27
CA ARG A 323 11.03 -2.77 -9.04
C ARG A 323 10.53 -1.75 -7.99
N PRO A 324 9.37 -1.07 -8.14
CA PRO A 324 8.81 -0.19 -7.10
C PRO A 324 8.66 -0.86 -5.74
N PHE A 325 8.28 -2.14 -5.72
CA PHE A 325 8.19 -2.87 -4.46
C PHE A 325 9.56 -2.96 -3.75
N LEU A 326 10.63 -3.33 -4.47
CA LEU A 326 11.99 -3.30 -3.91
C LEU A 326 12.43 -1.88 -3.53
N GLN A 327 12.04 -0.86 -4.29
CA GLN A 327 12.33 0.53 -3.96
C GLN A 327 11.67 0.98 -2.64
N ALA A 328 10.44 0.53 -2.38
CA ALA A 328 9.71 0.82 -1.14
C ALA A 328 10.29 0.10 0.08
N LYS A 329 10.94 -1.06 -0.11
CA LYS A 329 11.55 -1.82 0.98
C LYS A 329 12.81 -1.14 1.52
N ARG A 330 12.94 -1.18 2.85
CA ARG A 330 14.03 -0.52 3.60
C ARG A 330 15.27 -1.39 3.68
N VAL A 331 15.11 -2.69 3.90
CA VAL A 331 16.22 -3.63 3.96
C VAL A 331 16.01 -4.73 2.94
N ILE A 332 17.01 -4.93 2.08
CA ILE A 332 17.02 -6.00 1.09
C ILE A 332 18.19 -6.93 1.39
N ALA A 333 17.89 -8.21 1.62
CA ALA A 333 18.86 -9.27 1.85
C ALA A 333 19.02 -10.13 0.59
N VAL A 334 20.21 -10.12 0.00
CA VAL A 334 20.51 -10.79 -1.27
C VAL A 334 21.97 -11.27 -1.31
N THR A 335 22.25 -12.37 -2.00
CA THR A 335 23.63 -12.84 -2.17
C THR A 335 24.43 -11.90 -3.08
N ALA A 336 25.74 -11.81 -2.84
CA ALA A 336 26.61 -10.91 -3.60
C ALA A 336 26.57 -11.19 -5.11
N ALA A 337 26.50 -12.48 -5.47
CA ALA A 337 26.40 -12.93 -6.85
C ALA A 337 25.13 -12.42 -7.54
N LYS A 338 23.97 -12.46 -6.87
CA LYS A 338 22.71 -11.98 -7.46
C LYS A 338 22.66 -10.47 -7.66
N VAL A 339 23.28 -9.69 -6.77
CA VAL A 339 23.38 -8.23 -6.96
C VAL A 339 24.13 -7.89 -8.25
N ALA A 340 25.18 -8.66 -8.55
CA ALA A 340 25.96 -8.49 -9.76
C ALA A 340 25.21 -8.97 -11.02
N SER A 341 24.54 -10.12 -10.94
CA SER A 341 23.88 -10.73 -12.10
C SER A 341 22.53 -10.14 -12.48
N ASP A 342 21.74 -9.66 -11.52
CA ASP A 342 20.35 -9.27 -11.78
C ASP A 342 20.23 -7.75 -12.05
N GLU A 343 19.67 -7.42 -13.22
CA GLU A 343 19.49 -6.04 -13.69
C GLU A 343 18.53 -5.22 -12.83
N ILE A 344 17.64 -5.86 -12.08
CA ILE A 344 16.69 -5.19 -11.18
C ILE A 344 17.42 -4.30 -10.16
N PHE A 345 18.67 -4.66 -9.81
CA PHE A 345 19.50 -3.91 -8.87
C PHE A 345 20.20 -2.69 -9.49
N MET A 346 20.32 -2.59 -10.82
CA MET A 346 21.03 -1.48 -11.48
C MET A 346 20.52 -0.07 -11.08
N PRO A 347 19.21 0.21 -11.06
CA PRO A 347 18.69 1.53 -10.64
C PRO A 347 18.59 1.67 -9.11
N LEU A 348 18.80 0.61 -8.32
CA LEU A 348 18.60 0.68 -6.88
C LEU A 348 19.80 1.36 -6.21
N ARG A 349 19.50 2.24 -5.25
CA ARG A 349 20.49 2.94 -4.43
C ARG A 349 20.22 2.67 -2.97
N PHE A 350 21.30 2.48 -2.22
CA PHE A 350 21.26 2.20 -0.79
C PHE A 350 22.10 3.22 -0.04
N ASP A 351 21.71 3.50 1.19
CA ASP A 351 22.46 4.39 2.06
C ASP A 351 23.58 3.61 2.76
N ALA A 352 23.33 2.34 3.11
CA ALA A 352 24.30 1.48 3.77
C ALA A 352 24.41 0.07 3.18
N LEU A 353 25.63 -0.48 3.20
CA LEU A 353 25.96 -1.88 2.87
C LEU A 353 26.35 -2.62 4.15
N LEU A 354 25.71 -3.74 4.44
CA LEU A 354 26.09 -4.66 5.51
C LEU A 354 26.51 -5.99 4.90
N VAL A 355 27.74 -6.42 5.13
CA VAL A 355 28.28 -7.67 4.57
C VAL A 355 28.52 -8.68 5.68
N ASP A 356 27.80 -9.80 5.66
CA ASP A 356 28.02 -10.95 6.56
C ASP A 356 28.96 -11.96 5.91
N GLU A 357 29.94 -12.44 6.68
CA GLU A 357 31.05 -13.29 6.23
C GLU A 357 31.82 -12.68 5.04
N ALA A 358 32.22 -11.41 5.19
CA ALA A 358 32.91 -10.64 4.15
C ALA A 358 34.18 -11.33 3.62
N ALA A 359 34.90 -12.08 4.47
CA ALA A 359 36.09 -12.85 4.07
C ALA A 359 35.79 -13.87 2.96
N ARG A 360 34.57 -14.41 2.92
CA ARG A 360 34.13 -15.42 1.95
C ARG A 360 33.53 -14.82 0.69
N VAL A 361 33.26 -13.51 0.66
CA VAL A 361 32.70 -12.82 -0.51
C VAL A 361 33.83 -12.50 -1.50
N PRO A 362 33.75 -12.95 -2.75
CA PRO A 362 34.71 -12.58 -3.78
C PRO A 362 34.79 -11.06 -3.94
N LEU A 363 36.02 -10.55 -4.00
CA LEU A 363 36.27 -9.12 -4.01
C LEU A 363 35.62 -8.35 -5.18
N PRO A 364 35.53 -8.89 -6.41
CA PRO A 364 34.78 -8.23 -7.48
C PRO A 364 33.31 -7.98 -7.11
N LEU A 365 32.67 -8.96 -6.46
CA LEU A 365 31.28 -8.86 -6.04
C LEU A 365 31.10 -7.86 -4.89
N LEU A 366 32.04 -7.84 -3.95
CA LEU A 366 32.06 -6.86 -2.86
C LEU A 366 32.18 -5.43 -3.40
N LEU A 367 33.05 -5.21 -4.39
CA LEU A 367 33.22 -3.88 -5.02
C LEU A 367 31.96 -3.43 -5.77
N ILE A 368 31.33 -4.33 -6.53
CA ILE A 368 30.04 -4.03 -7.19
C ILE A 368 29.00 -3.59 -6.16
N CYS A 369 28.88 -4.31 -5.05
CA CYS A 369 27.94 -3.96 -3.99
C CYS A 369 28.28 -2.62 -3.33
N ALA A 370 29.56 -2.34 -3.11
CA ALA A 370 30.03 -1.08 -2.52
C ALA A 370 29.73 0.13 -3.41
N CYS A 371 29.84 -0.01 -4.73
CA CYS A 371 29.52 1.05 -5.70
C CYS A 371 28.03 1.46 -5.70
N MET A 372 27.15 0.67 -5.09
CA MET A 372 25.71 0.96 -4.99
C MET A 372 25.34 1.78 -3.75
N VAL A 373 26.30 2.08 -2.87
CA VAL A 373 26.07 2.59 -1.52
C VAL A 373 26.65 3.97 -1.33
N ARG A 374 25.86 4.86 -0.71
CA ARG A 374 26.18 6.28 -0.60
C ARG A 374 26.96 6.65 0.67
N GLU A 375 26.61 6.10 1.81
CA GLU A 375 27.03 6.65 3.12
C GLU A 375 27.95 5.72 3.91
N ARG A 376 27.56 4.45 4.10
CA ARG A 376 28.24 3.56 5.06
C ARG A 376 28.38 2.12 4.58
N ILE A 377 29.55 1.54 4.79
CA ILE A 377 29.86 0.13 4.56
C ILE A 377 30.24 -0.51 5.89
N VAL A 378 29.64 -1.65 6.20
CA VAL A 378 29.96 -2.45 7.39
C VAL A 378 30.36 -3.85 6.93
N LEU A 379 31.60 -4.24 7.25
CA LEU A 379 32.14 -5.56 6.93
C LEU A 379 32.19 -6.40 8.20
N CYS A 380 31.61 -7.59 8.15
CA CYS A 380 31.57 -8.53 9.26
C CYS A 380 32.16 -9.87 8.82
N GLY A 381 33.02 -10.47 9.63
CA GLY A 381 33.60 -11.79 9.32
C GLY A 381 34.60 -12.25 10.36
N ASP A 382 35.20 -13.40 10.11
CA ASP A 382 36.34 -13.90 10.88
C ASP A 382 37.67 -13.47 10.22
N ALA A 383 38.58 -12.93 11.03
CA ALA A 383 39.92 -12.54 10.59
C ALA A 383 40.79 -13.77 10.23
N GLN A 384 40.48 -14.94 10.82
CA GLN A 384 41.21 -16.19 10.54
C GLN A 384 40.84 -16.78 9.17
N GLU A 385 39.66 -16.46 8.64
CA GLU A 385 39.16 -16.96 7.35
C GLU A 385 39.60 -16.08 6.17
N LEU A 386 40.39 -15.03 6.41
CA LEU A 386 40.84 -14.13 5.35
C LEU A 386 41.73 -14.88 4.35
N PRO A 387 41.40 -14.86 3.05
CA PRO A 387 42.20 -15.55 2.04
C PRO A 387 43.57 -14.88 1.91
N VAL A 388 44.59 -15.70 1.66
CA VAL A 388 45.96 -15.22 1.43
C VAL A 388 45.97 -14.31 0.19
N PRO A 389 46.64 -13.15 0.22
CA PRO A 389 46.73 -12.28 -0.95
C PRO A 389 47.36 -13.03 -2.13
N ARG A 390 46.72 -12.95 -3.30
CA ARG A 390 47.26 -13.55 -4.52
C ARG A 390 48.24 -12.57 -5.17
N PRO A 391 49.47 -12.99 -5.51
CA PRO A 391 50.35 -12.18 -6.32
C PRO A 391 49.75 -12.08 -7.73
N THR A 392 49.55 -10.86 -8.23
CA THR A 392 49.13 -10.63 -9.62
C THR A 392 50.35 -10.61 -10.54
N SER A 393 50.14 -10.87 -11.84
CA SER A 393 51.17 -10.75 -12.90
C SER A 393 51.86 -9.37 -12.93
N SER A 394 51.22 -8.35 -12.34
CA SER A 394 51.71 -6.98 -12.18
C SER A 394 52.55 -6.73 -10.91
N GLY A 395 52.81 -7.76 -10.09
CA GLY A 395 53.59 -7.66 -8.85
C GLY A 395 52.85 -7.02 -7.66
N THR A 396 51.60 -6.59 -7.83
CA THR A 396 50.79 -6.05 -6.72
C THR A 396 50.00 -7.18 -6.06
N PRO A 397 50.16 -7.45 -4.74
CA PRO A 397 49.36 -8.46 -4.07
C PRO A 397 47.90 -7.98 -4.00
N PHE A 398 47.00 -8.82 -4.50
CA PHE A 398 45.56 -8.56 -4.51
C PHE A 398 44.89 -9.44 -3.46
N GLY A 399 44.31 -8.82 -2.42
CA GLY A 399 43.67 -9.53 -1.32
C GLY A 399 43.63 -8.74 -0.01
N TRP A 400 43.04 -9.35 1.02
CA TRP A 400 42.82 -8.75 2.32
C TRP A 400 44.15 -8.37 3.02
N PRO A 401 44.16 -7.37 3.93
CA PRO A 401 45.38 -6.94 4.61
C PRO A 401 46.04 -8.08 5.39
N VAL A 402 47.32 -8.33 5.14
CA VAL A 402 48.12 -9.37 5.83
C VAL A 402 48.15 -9.16 7.35
N ALA A 403 48.07 -7.90 7.82
CA ALA A 403 48.07 -7.56 9.25
C ALA A 403 46.86 -8.09 10.05
N LEU A 404 45.79 -8.49 9.37
CA LEU A 404 44.61 -9.10 9.99
C LEU A 404 44.65 -10.62 9.96
N SER A 405 45.54 -11.21 9.15
CA SER A 405 45.73 -12.65 9.09
C SER A 405 46.67 -13.10 10.22
N PRO A 406 46.33 -14.13 11.00
CA PRO A 406 47.21 -14.64 12.07
C PRO A 406 48.54 -15.23 11.56
N ALA A 407 48.69 -15.45 10.25
CA ALA A 407 49.91 -15.99 9.64
C ALA A 407 51.10 -15.00 9.59
N ALA A 408 50.89 -13.74 9.97
CA ALA A 408 51.92 -12.70 9.99
C ALA A 408 52.62 -12.52 11.35
N ALA A 409 52.63 -13.54 12.22
CA ALA A 409 53.56 -13.55 13.34
C ALA A 409 54.99 -13.68 12.77
N PRO A 410 55.92 -12.76 13.07
CA PRO A 410 57.28 -12.89 12.57
C PRO A 410 57.86 -14.21 13.06
N ALA A 411 58.37 -15.02 12.13
CA ALA A 411 59.19 -16.17 12.46
C ALA A 411 60.26 -15.69 13.43
N LYS A 412 60.19 -16.15 14.68
CA LYS A 412 61.26 -15.93 15.66
C LYS A 412 62.53 -16.47 15.03
N THR A 413 63.42 -15.57 14.63
CA THR A 413 64.81 -15.89 14.36
C THR A 413 65.40 -16.43 15.66
N SER A 414 65.53 -17.76 15.73
CA SER A 414 66.36 -18.42 16.72
C SER A 414 67.81 -18.03 16.43
N ALA A 415 68.40 -17.24 17.32
CA ALA A 415 69.85 -17.15 17.46
C ALA A 415 70.36 -18.36 18.24
#